data_AF-A0A831PMX4-F1
#
_entry.id   AF-A0A831PMX4-F1
#
_cell.length_a   1.000
_cell.length_b   1.000
_cell.length_c   1.000
_cell.angle_alpha   90.00
_cell.angle_beta   90.00
_cell.angle_gamma   90.00
#
_symmetry.space_group_name_H-M   'P 1'
#
loop_
_entity.id
_entity.type
_entity.pdbx_description
1 polymer ?
#
loop_
_entity_poly.entity_id
_entity_poly.type
_entity_poly.pdbx_seq_one_letter_code
_entity_poly.pdbx_strand_id
1 'polypeptide(L)'
;MSDLKTGGPSARLMLTLASTIIVIAGMRQASQIIIPFLLALFLAIICGPIFFWLKRRGLPPVAAVGVVILAILGAELLLAAFVGTSIDTFISNVPVYQQRLKDETSMLLTLLNNYGIEIPRQRFMEFVDPGAVMRLSANMLTGFGGMLTNMFLILITVIFMLLEAASFPAKLRVALKEEDAEKSYGYLARVADGVKRYLAMKTLVSLGTGAVVATWVWALGVDFPILWGLLAFLLNYVPNIGSIIAALPAVMMAFIQFGGLRALVVAGGYVVVNI
;
A
#
# COMPACT_ATOMS: atom_id res chain seq x y z
N MET A 1 0.98 42.79 41.38
CA MET A 1 1.65 41.83 40.48
C MET A 1 0.59 41.16 39.60
N SER A 2 -0.21 42.01 38.95
CA SER A 2 -1.39 41.70 38.16
C SER A 2 -1.13 42.22 36.74
N ASP A 3 -1.77 41.59 35.76
CA ASP A 3 -1.86 42.05 34.37
C ASP A 3 -0.70 41.72 33.44
N LEU A 4 -0.42 40.41 33.29
CA LEU A 4 -0.09 39.89 31.96
C LEU A 4 -1.32 40.07 31.06
N LYS A 5 -1.47 41.28 30.50
CA LYS A 5 -2.42 41.57 29.43
C LYS A 5 -2.12 40.60 28.30
N THR A 6 -2.90 39.53 28.23
CA THR A 6 -2.99 38.68 27.05
C THR A 6 -3.13 39.63 25.86
N GLY A 7 -2.17 39.57 24.93
CA GLY A 7 -2.13 40.48 23.80
C GLY A 7 -3.48 40.55 23.09
N GLY A 8 -3.72 41.67 22.39
CA GLY A 8 -4.97 41.91 21.68
C GLY A 8 -5.37 40.75 20.76
N PRO A 9 -6.60 40.74 20.22
CA PRO A 9 -7.12 39.64 19.39
C PRO A 9 -6.13 39.19 18.30
N SER A 10 -5.37 40.13 17.73
CA SER A 10 -4.28 39.90 16.77
C SER A 10 -3.10 39.09 17.32
N ALA A 11 -2.64 39.38 18.55
CA ALA A 11 -1.52 38.67 19.18
C ALA A 11 -1.90 37.23 19.56
N ARG A 12 -3.13 37.00 20.03
CA ARG A 12 -3.66 35.64 20.25
C ARG A 12 -3.76 34.87 18.93
N LEU A 13 -4.25 35.51 17.87
CA LEU A 13 -4.31 34.91 16.53
C LEU A 13 -2.91 34.52 16.04
N MET A 14 -1.92 35.40 16.17
CA MET A 14 -0.53 35.15 15.80
C MET A 14 0.09 33.99 16.59
N LEU A 15 -0.15 33.92 17.91
CA LEU A 15 0.33 32.81 18.74
C LEU A 15 -0.33 31.47 18.38
N THR A 16 -1.63 31.46 18.10
CA THR A 16 -2.32 30.24 17.66
C THR A 16 -1.84 29.78 16.29
N LEU A 17 -1.60 30.71 15.35
CA LEU A 17 -1.03 30.39 14.05
C LEU A 17 0.42 29.86 14.18
N ALA A 18 1.26 30.53 14.98
CA ALA A 18 2.63 30.11 15.20
C ALA A 18 2.70 28.72 15.86
N SER A 19 1.91 28.47 16.91
CA SER A 19 1.85 27.16 17.57
C SER A 19 1.32 26.07 16.63
N THR A 20 0.30 26.36 15.82
CA THR A 20 -0.21 25.43 14.81
C THR A 20 0.89 25.08 13.78
N ILE A 21 1.62 26.06 13.27
CA ILE A 21 2.72 25.85 12.32
C ILE A 21 3.83 25.03 12.97
N ILE A 22 4.22 25.33 14.21
CA ILE A 22 5.25 24.58 14.94
C ILE A 22 4.82 23.12 15.15
N VAL A 23 3.56 22.88 15.52
CA VAL A 23 3.02 21.52 15.67
C VAL A 23 3.05 20.77 14.34
N ILE A 24 2.58 21.40 13.25
CA ILE A 24 2.60 20.78 11.91
C ILE A 24 4.03 20.50 11.46
N ALA A 25 4.96 21.43 11.66
CA ALA A 25 6.37 21.26 11.31
C ALA A 25 7.03 20.15 12.15
N GLY A 26 6.76 20.12 13.45
CA GLY A 26 7.21 19.07 14.36
C GLY A 26 6.68 17.70 13.98
N MET A 27 5.38 17.59 13.65
CA MET A 27 4.78 16.36 13.14
C MET A 27 5.37 15.92 11.80
N ARG A 28 5.62 16.86 10.88
CA ARG A 28 6.28 16.56 9.59
C ARG A 28 7.69 16.04 9.79
N GLN A 29 8.45 16.63 10.71
CA GLN A 29 9.80 16.16 11.05
C GLN A 29 9.76 14.77 11.70
N ALA A 30 8.82 14.56 12.62
CA ALA A 30 8.64 13.29 13.31
C ALA A 30 7.97 12.21 12.43
N SER A 31 7.45 12.56 11.25
CA SER A 31 6.75 11.63 10.35
C SER A 31 7.59 10.39 9.98
N GLN A 32 8.91 10.53 9.91
CA GLN A 32 9.85 9.41 9.65
C GLN A 32 9.77 8.31 10.72
N ILE A 33 9.36 8.64 11.94
CA ILE A 33 9.17 7.70 13.06
C ILE A 33 7.69 7.41 13.25
N ILE A 34 6.84 8.44 13.17
CA ILE A 34 5.40 8.31 13.39
C ILE A 34 4.76 7.39 12.36
N ILE A 35 5.13 7.48 11.07
CA ILE A 35 4.51 6.65 10.02
C ILE A 35 4.80 5.15 10.26
N PRO A 36 6.06 4.69 10.39
CA PRO A 36 6.32 3.28 10.71
C PRO A 36 5.69 2.83 12.02
N PHE A 37 5.64 3.69 13.04
CA PHE A 37 5.00 3.39 14.31
C PHE A 37 3.49 3.17 14.17
N LEU A 38 2.79 4.05 13.44
CA LEU A 38 1.36 3.90 13.17
C LEU A 38 1.07 2.66 12.32
N LEU A 39 1.89 2.37 11.31
CA LEU A 39 1.78 1.14 10.51
C LEU A 39 2.02 -0.10 11.36
N ALA A 40 2.99 -0.06 12.27
CA ALA A 40 3.27 -1.16 13.18
C ALA A 40 2.14 -1.36 14.19
N LEU A 41 1.55 -0.28 14.73
CA LEU A 41 0.36 -0.36 15.57
C LEU A 41 -0.80 -1.01 14.80
N PHE A 42 -1.01 -0.59 13.55
CA PHE A 42 -2.06 -1.14 12.68
C PHE A 42 -1.84 -2.64 12.42
N LEU A 43 -0.62 -3.04 12.05
CA LEU A 43 -0.24 -4.44 11.86
C LEU A 43 -0.34 -5.25 13.16
N ALA A 44 0.03 -4.68 14.30
CA ALA A 44 -0.11 -5.32 15.61
C ALA A 44 -1.58 -5.57 15.95
N ILE A 45 -2.50 -4.66 15.61
CA ILE A 45 -3.95 -4.87 15.74
C ILE A 45 -4.43 -6.01 14.82
N ILE A 46 -3.92 -6.08 13.58
CA ILE A 46 -4.24 -7.16 12.62
C ILE A 46 -3.74 -8.52 13.13
N CYS A 47 -2.54 -8.56 13.70
CA CYS A 47 -1.91 -9.78 14.20
C CYS A 47 -2.40 -10.17 15.60
N GLY A 48 -3.01 -9.22 16.33
CA GLY A 48 -3.53 -9.41 17.69
C GLY A 48 -4.42 -10.64 17.87
N PRO A 49 -5.43 -10.90 17.01
CA PRO A 49 -6.23 -12.12 17.06
C PRO A 49 -5.39 -13.41 17.07
N ILE A 50 -4.38 -13.50 16.20
CA ILE A 50 -3.48 -14.65 16.10
C ILE A 50 -2.64 -14.76 17.36
N PHE A 51 -2.05 -13.63 17.80
CA PHE A 51 -1.24 -13.56 19.01
C PHE A 51 -2.01 -14.01 20.26
N PHE A 52 -3.21 -13.47 20.49
CA PHE A 52 -4.03 -13.83 21.66
C PHE A 52 -4.58 -15.25 21.55
N TRP A 53 -4.88 -15.73 20.35
CA TRP A 53 -5.26 -17.13 20.14
C TRP A 53 -4.11 -18.09 20.51
N LEU A 54 -2.86 -17.77 20.13
CA LEU A 54 -1.68 -18.53 20.53
C LEU A 54 -1.45 -18.48 22.05
N LYS A 55 -1.61 -17.32 22.69
CA LYS A 55 -1.57 -17.23 24.16
C LYS A 55 -2.65 -18.08 24.84
N ARG A 56 -3.88 -18.07 24.31
CA ARG A 56 -4.99 -18.90 24.82
C ARG A 56 -4.71 -20.40 24.68
N ARG A 57 -3.88 -20.80 23.71
CA ARG A 57 -3.38 -22.18 23.52
C ARG A 57 -2.24 -22.54 24.49
N GLY A 58 -1.83 -21.63 25.38
CA GLY A 58 -0.81 -21.89 26.41
C GLY A 58 0.59 -21.41 26.06
N LEU A 59 0.81 -20.77 24.91
CA LEU A 59 2.15 -20.26 24.56
C LEU A 59 2.52 -19.06 25.44
N PRO A 60 3.77 -19.01 25.97
CA PRO A 60 4.25 -17.81 26.65
C PRO A 60 4.33 -16.63 25.68
N PRO A 61 4.21 -15.37 26.16
CA PRO A 61 4.13 -14.19 25.29
C PRO A 61 5.24 -14.10 24.24
N VAL A 62 6.49 -14.37 24.63
CA VAL A 62 7.66 -14.30 23.73
C VAL A 62 7.55 -15.33 22.60
N ALA A 63 7.12 -16.55 22.89
CA ALA A 63 6.93 -17.59 21.87
C ALA A 63 5.77 -17.25 20.92
N ALA A 64 4.66 -16.73 21.46
CA ALA A 64 3.53 -16.28 20.64
C ALA A 64 3.93 -15.12 19.71
N VAL A 65 4.72 -14.15 20.18
CA VAL A 65 5.30 -13.11 19.31
C VAL A 65 6.23 -13.74 18.27
N GLY A 66 7.13 -14.64 18.66
CA GLY A 66 8.04 -15.32 17.74
C GLY A 66 7.32 -16.02 16.58
N VAL A 67 6.24 -16.74 16.86
CA VAL A 67 5.42 -17.40 15.82
C VAL A 67 4.78 -16.38 14.88
N VAL A 68 4.20 -15.31 15.41
CA VAL A 68 3.59 -14.24 14.58
C VAL A 68 4.65 -13.60 13.69
N ILE A 69 5.82 -13.30 14.22
CA ILE A 69 6.90 -12.66 13.47
C ILE A 69 7.47 -13.58 12.40
N LEU A 70 7.67 -14.86 12.70
CA LEU A 70 8.08 -15.86 11.71
C LEU A 70 7.04 -16.00 10.59
N ALA A 71 5.75 -15.92 10.93
CA ALA A 71 4.68 -15.94 9.93
C ALA A 71 4.72 -14.70 9.02
N ILE A 72 4.92 -13.49 9.58
CA ILE A 72 5.02 -12.27 8.78
C ILE A 72 6.30 -12.27 7.93
N LEU A 73 7.45 -12.64 8.50
CA LEU A 73 8.72 -12.78 7.76
C LEU A 73 8.62 -13.81 6.63
N GLY A 74 7.98 -14.96 6.90
CA GLY A 74 7.72 -15.97 5.88
C GLY A 74 6.85 -15.44 4.76
N ALA A 75 5.76 -14.74 5.08
CA ALA A 75 4.91 -14.10 4.08
C ALA A 75 5.66 -13.04 3.27
N GLU A 76 6.46 -12.20 3.93
CA GLU A 76 7.29 -11.17 3.29
C GLU A 76 8.34 -11.79 2.36
N LEU A 77 9.06 -12.84 2.79
CA LEU A 77 10.04 -13.53 1.95
C LEU A 77 9.40 -14.18 0.73
N LEU A 78 8.24 -14.82 0.90
CA LEU A 78 7.48 -15.40 -0.22
C LEU A 78 7.03 -14.32 -1.21
N LEU A 79 6.51 -13.20 -0.71
CA LEU A 79 6.12 -12.07 -1.55
C LEU A 79 7.32 -11.43 -2.24
N ALA A 80 8.43 -11.23 -1.53
CA ALA A 80 9.65 -10.65 -2.08
C ALA A 80 10.26 -11.57 -3.16
N ALA A 81 10.30 -12.88 -2.94
CA ALA A 81 10.74 -13.84 -3.94
C ALA A 81 9.83 -13.80 -5.18
N PHE A 82 8.51 -13.82 -4.98
CA PHE A 82 7.54 -13.75 -6.07
C PHE A 82 7.67 -12.45 -6.89
N VAL A 83 7.73 -11.30 -6.22
CA VAL A 83 7.91 -9.98 -6.87
C VAL A 83 9.28 -9.92 -7.56
N GLY A 84 10.33 -10.43 -6.93
CA GLY A 84 11.67 -10.54 -7.52
C GLY A 84 11.66 -11.30 -8.83
N THR A 85 11.02 -12.48 -8.88
CA THR A 85 10.89 -13.24 -10.14
C THR A 85 10.11 -12.49 -11.21
N SER A 86 9.10 -11.71 -10.81
CA SER A 86 8.33 -10.88 -11.76
C SER A 86 9.16 -9.73 -12.31
N ILE A 87 9.98 -9.10 -11.48
CA ILE A 87 10.93 -8.05 -11.88
C ILE A 87 11.99 -8.62 -12.83
N ASP A 88 12.61 -9.75 -12.48
CA ASP A 88 13.63 -10.38 -13.31
C ASP A 88 13.08 -10.77 -14.69
N THR A 89 11.89 -11.38 -14.71
CA THR A 89 11.19 -11.75 -15.95
C THR A 89 10.82 -10.52 -16.78
N PHE A 90 10.40 -9.43 -16.12
CA PHE A 90 10.12 -8.17 -16.81
C PHE A 90 11.38 -7.61 -17.46
N ILE A 91 12.49 -7.54 -16.72
CA ILE A 91 13.78 -7.02 -17.19
C ILE A 91 14.30 -7.85 -18.38
N SER A 92 14.24 -9.19 -18.30
CA SER A 92 14.67 -10.06 -19.40
C SER A 92 13.82 -9.88 -20.67
N ASN A 93 12.54 -9.52 -20.50
CA ASN A 93 11.60 -9.32 -21.60
C ASN A 93 11.52 -7.86 -22.10
N VAL A 94 12.29 -6.92 -21.52
CA VAL A 94 12.32 -5.52 -21.97
C VAL A 94 12.52 -5.38 -23.48
N PRO A 95 13.45 -6.09 -24.15
CA PRO A 95 13.60 -5.98 -25.60
C PRO A 95 12.34 -6.40 -26.36
N VAL A 96 11.64 -7.44 -25.88
CA VAL A 96 10.39 -7.94 -26.47
C VAL A 96 9.27 -6.92 -26.30
N TYR A 97 9.11 -6.37 -25.09
CA TYR A 97 8.13 -5.33 -24.80
C TYR A 97 8.37 -4.05 -25.60
N GLN A 98 9.64 -3.66 -25.76
CA GLN A 98 10.01 -2.50 -26.57
C GLN A 98 9.65 -2.72 -28.04
N GLN A 99 9.87 -3.93 -28.56
CA GLN A 99 9.50 -4.27 -29.94
C GLN A 99 7.98 -4.29 -30.13
N ARG A 100 7.22 -4.92 -29.23
CA ARG A 100 5.75 -4.91 -29.27
C ARG A 100 5.19 -3.49 -29.26
N LEU A 101 5.71 -2.63 -28.40
CA LEU A 101 5.29 -1.23 -28.35
C LEU A 101 5.59 -0.49 -29.67
N LYS A 102 6.73 -0.76 -30.31
CA LYS A 102 7.06 -0.19 -31.64
C LYS A 102 6.13 -0.72 -32.72
N ASP A 103 5.78 -1.99 -32.69
CA ASP A 103 4.91 -2.61 -33.69
C ASP A 103 3.48 -2.10 -33.56
N GLU A 104 2.94 -2.03 -32.34
CA GLU A 104 1.62 -1.47 -32.03
C GLU A 104 1.52 0.01 -32.42
N THR A 105 2.53 0.82 -32.07
CA THR A 105 2.56 2.24 -32.50
C THR A 105 2.64 2.39 -34.02
N SER A 106 3.37 1.50 -34.70
CA SER A 106 3.45 1.51 -36.16
C SER A 106 2.12 1.13 -36.81
N MET A 107 1.43 0.12 -36.27
CA MET A 107 0.10 -0.28 -36.73
C MET A 107 -0.92 0.85 -36.56
N LEU A 108 -0.91 1.54 -35.40
CA LEU A 108 -1.76 2.70 -35.15
C LEU A 108 -1.50 3.82 -36.14
N LEU A 109 -0.23 4.12 -36.46
CA LEU A 109 0.13 5.14 -37.44
C LEU A 109 -0.34 4.78 -38.85
N THR A 110 -0.25 3.51 -39.26
CA THR A 110 -0.78 3.04 -40.55
C THR A 110 -2.30 3.18 -40.61
N LEU A 111 -3.01 2.85 -39.53
CA LEU A 111 -4.47 3.05 -39.45
C LEU A 111 -4.83 4.54 -39.54
N LEU A 112 -4.14 5.41 -38.81
CA LEU A 112 -4.34 6.86 -38.86
C LEU A 112 -4.11 7.43 -40.27
N ASN A 113 -3.05 6.96 -40.95
CA ASN A 113 -2.73 7.38 -42.31
C ASN A 113 -3.84 6.94 -43.30
N ASN A 114 -4.36 5.73 -43.16
CA ASN A 114 -5.49 5.24 -43.97
C ASN A 114 -6.78 6.08 -43.78
N TYR A 115 -6.93 6.76 -42.65
CA TYR A 115 -8.02 7.71 -42.39
C TYR A 115 -7.69 9.16 -42.79
N GLY A 116 -6.56 9.39 -43.48
CA GLY A 116 -6.14 10.70 -43.99
C GLY A 116 -5.36 11.56 -42.99
N ILE A 117 -4.93 10.98 -41.86
CA ILE A 117 -4.12 11.68 -40.84
C ILE A 117 -2.65 11.30 -41.03
N GLU A 118 -1.92 12.12 -41.79
CA GLU A 118 -0.48 11.93 -42.02
C GLU A 118 0.34 12.46 -40.84
N ILE A 119 0.67 11.58 -39.90
CA ILE A 119 1.62 11.88 -38.82
C ILE A 119 2.99 11.29 -39.19
N PRO A 120 4.04 12.10 -39.34
CA PRO A 120 5.39 11.58 -39.58
C PRO A 120 5.83 10.69 -38.41
N ARG A 121 6.25 9.46 -38.72
CA ARG A 121 6.66 8.46 -37.72
C ARG A 121 7.74 8.98 -36.77
N GLN A 122 8.68 9.77 -37.29
CA GLN A 122 9.73 10.41 -36.48
C GLN A 122 9.16 11.39 -35.45
N ARG A 123 8.17 12.21 -35.82
CA ARG A 123 7.53 13.16 -34.91
C ARG A 123 6.70 12.44 -33.84
N PHE A 124 6.08 11.31 -34.17
CA PHE A 124 5.30 10.54 -33.21
C PHE A 124 6.17 9.75 -32.21
N MET A 125 7.28 9.17 -32.67
CA MET A 125 8.27 8.50 -31.82
C MET A 125 8.99 9.46 -30.86
N GLU A 126 8.99 10.77 -31.17
CA GLU A 126 9.49 11.82 -30.28
C GLU A 126 8.56 12.06 -29.08
N PHE A 127 7.25 11.85 -29.24
CA PHE A 127 6.26 11.95 -28.14
C PHE A 127 6.07 10.64 -27.37
N VAL A 128 6.22 9.49 -28.04
CA VAL A 128 6.10 8.16 -27.42
C VAL A 128 7.45 7.46 -27.49
N ASP A 129 8.34 7.79 -26.55
CA ASP A 129 9.64 7.11 -26.41
C ASP A 129 9.45 5.74 -25.73
N PRO A 130 9.67 4.61 -26.45
CA PRO A 130 9.56 3.28 -25.86
C PRO A 130 10.49 3.09 -24.66
N GLY A 131 11.67 3.72 -24.68
CA GLY A 131 12.62 3.67 -23.57
C GLY A 131 12.10 4.36 -22.31
N ALA A 132 11.44 5.51 -22.46
CA ALA A 132 10.79 6.21 -21.35
C ALA A 132 9.64 5.38 -20.75
N VAL A 133 8.81 4.74 -21.58
CA VAL A 133 7.72 3.86 -21.13
C VAL A 133 8.26 2.64 -20.38
N MET A 134 9.33 2.01 -20.89
CA MET A 134 10.00 0.90 -20.19
C MET A 134 10.59 1.33 -18.85
N ARG A 135 11.26 2.49 -18.80
CA ARG A 135 11.83 3.03 -17.55
C ARG A 135 10.76 3.35 -16.52
N LEU A 136 9.64 3.92 -16.93
CA LEU A 136 8.51 4.17 -16.04
C LEU A 136 7.95 2.87 -15.47
N SER A 137 7.78 1.84 -16.31
CA SER A 137 7.34 0.50 -15.90
C SER A 137 8.30 -0.16 -14.93
N ALA A 138 9.60 -0.13 -15.24
CA ALA A 138 10.66 -0.63 -14.37
C ALA A 138 10.63 0.07 -13.01
N ASN A 139 10.56 1.40 -12.99
CA ASN A 139 10.52 2.19 -11.75
C ASN A 139 9.31 1.86 -10.87
N MET A 140 8.14 1.60 -11.46
CA MET A 140 6.95 1.20 -10.70
C MET A 140 7.13 -0.19 -10.07
N LEU A 141 7.63 -1.15 -10.86
CA LEU A 141 7.93 -2.52 -10.42
C LEU A 141 8.99 -2.53 -9.30
N THR A 142 10.10 -1.82 -9.49
CA THR A 142 11.17 -1.72 -8.48
C THR A 142 10.74 -0.89 -7.27
N GLY A 143 9.91 0.14 -7.46
CA GLY A 143 9.36 0.94 -6.36
C GLY A 143 8.50 0.10 -5.43
N PHE A 144 7.66 -0.77 -5.98
CA PHE A 144 6.89 -1.73 -5.20
C PHE A 144 7.78 -2.75 -4.47
N GLY A 145 8.83 -3.28 -5.13
CA GLY A 145 9.83 -4.14 -4.47
C GLY A 145 10.56 -3.43 -3.32
N GLY A 146 10.88 -2.15 -3.49
CA GLY A 146 11.49 -1.33 -2.44
C GLY A 146 10.58 -1.10 -1.23
N MET A 147 9.25 -1.02 -1.43
CA MET A 147 8.30 -0.94 -0.32
C MET A 147 8.32 -2.19 0.56
N LEU A 148 8.49 -3.38 -0.03
CA LEU A 148 8.65 -4.62 0.74
C LEU A 148 9.90 -4.56 1.62
N THR A 149 11.02 -4.05 1.09
CA THR A 149 12.27 -3.92 1.86
C THR A 149 12.13 -2.98 3.07
N ASN A 150 11.34 -1.91 2.93
CA ASN A 150 11.04 -0.98 4.03
C ASN A 150 10.19 -1.60 5.16
N MET A 151 9.59 -2.78 4.96
CA MET A 151 8.83 -3.47 6.01
C MET A 151 9.70 -3.94 7.17
N PHE A 152 11.02 -4.05 7.00
CA PHE A 152 11.92 -4.49 8.07
C PHE A 152 11.87 -3.60 9.33
N LEU A 153 11.91 -2.27 9.19
CA LEU A 153 11.80 -1.36 10.33
C LEU A 153 10.41 -1.43 10.97
N ILE A 154 9.38 -1.56 10.13
CA ILE A 154 8.00 -1.74 10.58
C ILE A 154 7.89 -3.03 11.41
N LEU A 155 8.51 -4.12 10.96
CA LEU A 155 8.53 -5.40 11.69
C LEU A 155 9.15 -5.27 13.07
N ILE A 156 10.32 -4.64 13.18
CA ILE A 156 10.94 -4.39 14.49
C ILE A 156 9.97 -3.65 15.41
N THR A 157 9.28 -2.66 14.86
CA THR A 157 8.30 -1.88 15.62
C THR A 157 7.08 -2.72 16.00
N VAL A 158 6.59 -3.60 15.12
CA VAL A 158 5.51 -4.57 15.40
C VAL A 158 5.90 -5.51 16.54
N ILE A 159 7.16 -5.97 16.59
CA ILE A 159 7.68 -6.80 17.70
C ILE A 159 7.48 -6.06 19.02
N PHE A 160 7.97 -4.83 19.12
CA PHE A 160 7.82 -4.02 20.33
C PHE A 160 6.35 -3.78 20.68
N MET A 161 5.51 -3.46 19.70
CA MET A 161 4.08 -3.21 19.91
C MET A 161 3.34 -4.46 20.43
N LEU A 162 3.64 -5.65 19.89
CA LEU A 162 3.02 -6.90 20.33
C LEU A 162 3.51 -7.33 21.73
N LEU A 163 4.80 -7.18 22.01
CA LEU A 163 5.36 -7.45 23.34
C LEU A 163 4.76 -6.50 24.39
N GLU A 164 4.66 -5.21 24.07
CA GLU A 164 4.08 -4.21 24.94
C GLU A 164 2.58 -4.48 25.18
N ALA A 165 1.82 -4.79 24.12
CA ALA A 165 0.40 -5.13 24.20
C ALA A 165 0.12 -6.31 25.15
N ALA A 166 1.05 -7.27 25.25
CA ALA A 166 0.91 -8.41 26.15
C ALA A 166 1.00 -8.03 27.64
N SER A 167 1.75 -6.97 27.96
CA SER A 167 1.99 -6.48 29.32
C SER A 167 1.12 -5.28 29.71
N PHE A 168 0.50 -4.63 28.72
CA PHE A 168 -0.29 -3.42 28.88
C PHE A 168 -1.40 -3.50 29.95
N PRO A 169 -2.21 -4.58 30.04
CA PRO A 169 -3.26 -4.66 31.06
C PRO A 169 -2.71 -4.66 32.49
N ALA A 170 -1.55 -5.29 32.72
CA ALA A 170 -0.90 -5.31 34.03
C ALA A 170 -0.36 -3.92 34.42
N LYS A 171 0.26 -3.21 33.47
CA LYS A 171 0.75 -1.83 33.69
C LYS A 171 -0.40 -0.87 33.97
N LEU A 172 -1.54 -1.03 33.29
CA LEU A 172 -2.72 -0.18 33.49
C LEU A 172 -3.33 -0.35 34.89
N ARG A 173 -3.40 -1.58 35.41
CA ARG A 173 -3.88 -1.86 36.77
C ARG A 173 -2.98 -1.33 37.89
N VAL A 174 -1.69 -1.12 37.61
CA VAL A 174 -0.75 -0.49 38.56
C VAL A 174 -0.83 1.03 38.50
N ALA A 175 -1.10 1.61 37.33
CA ALA A 175 -1.14 3.06 37.12
C ALA A 175 -2.47 3.72 37.50
N LEU A 176 -3.57 2.96 37.50
CA LEU A 176 -4.93 3.42 37.80
C LEU A 176 -5.53 2.62 38.95
N LYS A 177 -6.52 3.20 39.65
CA LYS A 177 -7.36 2.44 40.58
C LYS A 177 -8.07 1.31 39.81
N GLU A 178 -8.25 0.14 40.42
CA GLU A 178 -8.78 -1.07 39.74
C GLU A 178 -10.04 -0.81 38.92
N GLU A 179 -10.97 -0.01 39.46
CA GLU A 179 -12.24 0.31 38.79
C GLU A 179 -12.06 1.17 37.52
N ASP A 180 -11.10 2.11 37.54
CA ASP A 180 -10.77 2.97 36.40
C ASP A 180 -9.91 2.23 35.37
N ALA A 181 -9.08 1.29 35.82
CA ALA A 181 -8.27 0.42 34.96
C ALA A 181 -9.13 -0.53 34.13
N GLU A 182 -10.12 -1.21 34.74
CA GLU A 182 -11.04 -2.11 34.05
C GLU A 182 -11.94 -1.36 33.06
N LYS A 183 -12.47 -0.18 33.43
CA LYS A 183 -13.24 0.69 32.52
C LYS A 183 -12.39 1.12 31.32
N SER A 184 -11.16 1.60 31.56
CA SER A 184 -10.23 2.03 30.52
C SER A 184 -9.85 0.90 29.56
N TYR A 185 -9.55 -0.29 30.10
CA TYR A 185 -9.30 -1.49 29.30
C TYR A 185 -10.53 -1.86 28.45
N GLY A 186 -11.74 -1.79 29.02
CA GLY A 186 -12.99 -2.06 28.30
C GLY A 186 -13.26 -1.10 27.13
N TYR A 187 -12.85 0.18 27.23
CA TYR A 187 -12.93 1.12 26.11
C TYR A 187 -11.93 0.78 25.01
N LEU A 188 -10.67 0.51 25.37
CA LEU A 188 -9.62 0.13 24.41
C LEU A 188 -9.96 -1.19 23.70
N ALA A 189 -10.50 -2.17 24.42
CA ALA A 189 -10.94 -3.44 23.84
C ALA A 189 -12.06 -3.25 22.82
N ARG A 190 -13.05 -2.37 23.11
CA ARG A 190 -14.12 -2.05 22.15
C ARG A 190 -13.60 -1.38 20.89
N VAL A 191 -12.67 -0.44 21.01
CA VAL A 191 -12.02 0.19 19.85
C VAL A 191 -11.26 -0.85 19.03
N ALA A 192 -10.48 -1.71 19.71
CA ALA A 192 -9.73 -2.78 19.06
C ALA A 192 -10.65 -3.77 18.32
N ASP A 193 -11.80 -4.13 18.89
CA ASP A 193 -12.78 -5.01 18.24
C ASP A 193 -13.45 -4.35 17.02
N GLY A 194 -13.77 -3.06 17.11
CA GLY A 194 -14.27 -2.29 15.97
C GLY A 194 -13.27 -2.25 14.81
N VAL A 195 -12.01 -1.94 15.11
CA VAL A 195 -10.92 -1.93 14.12
C VAL A 195 -10.72 -3.33 13.54
N LYS A 196 -10.68 -4.37 14.37
CA LYS A 196 -10.54 -5.77 13.93
C LYS A 196 -11.64 -6.19 12.95
N ARG A 197 -12.91 -5.88 13.24
CA ARG A 197 -14.04 -6.22 12.35
C ARG A 197 -13.96 -5.45 11.04
N TYR A 198 -13.63 -4.16 11.09
CA TYR A 198 -13.40 -3.35 9.89
C TYR A 198 -12.27 -3.94 9.05
N LEU A 199 -11.15 -4.31 9.66
CA LEU A 199 -10.00 -4.87 8.96
C LEU A 199 -10.27 -6.24 8.38
N ALA A 200 -11.01 -7.11 9.08
CA ALA A 200 -11.45 -8.39 8.53
C ALA A 200 -12.31 -8.18 7.28
N MET A 201 -13.30 -7.30 7.34
CA MET A 201 -14.14 -6.96 6.19
C MET A 201 -13.31 -6.38 5.05
N LYS A 202 -12.41 -5.44 5.36
CA LYS A 202 -11.54 -4.80 4.37
C LYS A 202 -10.58 -5.79 3.71
N THR A 203 -10.06 -6.76 4.47
CA THR A 203 -9.21 -7.83 3.96
C THR A 203 -9.98 -8.73 3.01
N LEU A 204 -11.20 -9.13 3.35
CA LEU A 204 -12.05 -9.96 2.49
C LEU A 204 -12.41 -9.25 1.18
N VAL A 205 -12.85 -7.98 1.27
CA VAL A 205 -13.16 -7.17 0.09
C VAL A 205 -11.92 -6.99 -0.78
N SER A 206 -10.77 -6.65 -0.18
CA SER A 206 -9.53 -6.46 -0.92
C SER A 206 -9.06 -7.75 -1.58
N LEU A 207 -9.21 -8.90 -0.90
CA LEU A 207 -8.83 -10.20 -1.44
C LEU A 207 -9.70 -10.55 -2.64
N GLY A 208 -11.01 -10.30 -2.55
CA GLY A 208 -11.94 -10.43 -3.66
C GLY A 208 -11.55 -9.53 -4.84
N THR A 209 -11.28 -8.24 -4.59
CA THR A 209 -10.79 -7.29 -5.59
C THR A 209 -9.52 -7.79 -6.27
N GLY A 210 -8.52 -8.23 -5.51
CA GLY A 210 -7.27 -8.75 -6.06
C GLY A 210 -7.46 -10.00 -6.91
N ALA A 211 -8.32 -10.93 -6.47
CA ALA A 211 -8.64 -12.14 -7.23
C ALA A 211 -9.38 -11.84 -8.53
N VAL A 212 -10.36 -10.93 -8.51
CA VAL A 212 -11.09 -10.50 -9.70
C VAL A 212 -10.15 -9.80 -10.68
N VAL A 213 -9.31 -8.89 -10.19
CA VAL A 213 -8.29 -8.21 -11.01
C VAL A 213 -7.32 -9.21 -11.63
N ALA A 214 -6.77 -10.13 -10.84
CA ALA A 214 -5.85 -11.16 -11.34
C ALA A 214 -6.48 -12.00 -12.46
N THR A 215 -7.74 -12.42 -12.24
CA THR A 215 -8.49 -13.22 -13.22
C THR A 215 -8.79 -12.41 -14.48
N TRP A 216 -9.14 -11.13 -14.32
CA TRP A 216 -9.44 -10.22 -15.42
C TRP A 216 -8.22 -10.01 -16.33
N VAL A 217 -7.08 -9.63 -15.75
CA VAL A 217 -5.87 -9.39 -16.53
C VAL A 217 -5.30 -10.69 -17.12
N TRP A 218 -5.45 -11.82 -16.40
CA TRP A 218 -5.12 -13.15 -16.92
C TRP A 218 -5.97 -13.51 -18.16
N ALA A 219 -7.29 -13.30 -18.09
CA ALA A 219 -8.20 -13.57 -19.20
C ALA A 219 -7.88 -12.71 -20.44
N LEU A 220 -7.35 -11.50 -20.23
CA LEU A 220 -6.90 -10.60 -21.30
C LEU A 220 -5.48 -10.91 -21.81
N GLY A 221 -4.80 -11.90 -21.22
CA GLY A 221 -3.45 -12.33 -21.59
C GLY A 221 -2.34 -11.39 -21.11
N VAL A 222 -2.63 -10.46 -20.21
CA VAL A 222 -1.63 -9.52 -19.68
C VAL A 222 -0.64 -10.25 -18.78
N ASP A 223 0.65 -10.10 -19.07
CA ASP A 223 1.72 -10.64 -18.23
C ASP A 223 1.63 -10.22 -16.75
N PHE A 224 2.06 -11.10 -15.86
CA PHE A 224 2.08 -10.93 -14.39
C PHE A 224 0.70 -10.77 -13.72
N PRO A 225 -0.29 -11.62 -14.03
CA PRO A 225 -1.64 -11.45 -13.51
C PRO A 225 -1.74 -11.49 -11.98
N ILE A 226 -0.97 -12.39 -11.35
CA ILE A 226 -0.90 -12.52 -9.89
C ILE A 226 -0.27 -11.27 -9.27
N LEU A 227 0.73 -10.67 -9.91
CA LEU A 227 1.36 -9.44 -9.41
C LEU A 227 0.38 -8.28 -9.40
N TRP A 228 -0.39 -8.10 -10.47
CA TRP A 228 -1.37 -7.00 -10.55
C TRP A 228 -2.55 -7.21 -9.60
N GLY A 229 -2.99 -8.46 -9.42
CA GLY A 229 -3.98 -8.80 -8.40
C GLY A 229 -3.49 -8.57 -6.98
N LEU A 230 -2.23 -8.93 -6.68
CA LEU A 230 -1.59 -8.65 -5.39
C LEU A 230 -1.51 -7.14 -5.13
N LEU A 231 -1.09 -6.37 -6.14
CA LEU A 231 -0.97 -4.92 -6.02
C LEU A 231 -2.33 -4.25 -5.83
N ALA A 232 -3.37 -4.74 -6.52
CA ALA A 232 -4.76 -4.34 -6.28
C ALA A 232 -5.25 -4.71 -4.87
N PHE A 233 -4.95 -5.92 -4.38
CA PHE A 233 -5.25 -6.34 -3.01
C PHE A 233 -4.64 -5.40 -1.98
N LEU A 234 -3.33 -5.12 -2.09
CA LEU A 234 -2.61 -4.31 -1.11
C LEU A 234 -3.06 -2.85 -1.14
N LEU A 235 -3.19 -2.27 -2.33
CA LEU A 235 -3.53 -0.86 -2.45
C LEU A 235 -5.00 -0.59 -2.12
N ASN A 236 -5.91 -1.56 -2.30
CA ASN A 236 -7.32 -1.38 -1.98
C ASN A 236 -7.57 -1.07 -0.48
N TYR A 237 -6.59 -1.27 0.41
CA TYR A 237 -6.66 -0.77 1.79
C TYR A 237 -6.82 0.75 1.88
N VAL A 238 -6.31 1.53 0.91
CA VAL A 238 -6.48 2.98 0.82
C VAL A 238 -7.74 3.31 0.00
N PRO A 239 -8.81 3.85 0.62
CA PRO A 239 -10.06 4.13 -0.09
C PRO A 239 -9.87 5.05 -1.30
N ASN A 240 -10.50 4.71 -2.44
CA ASN A 240 -10.53 5.43 -3.72
C ASN A 240 -9.18 5.61 -4.43
N ILE A 241 -8.11 5.98 -3.71
CA ILE A 241 -6.77 6.22 -4.25
C ILE A 241 -6.10 4.89 -4.61
N GLY A 242 -6.27 3.88 -3.75
CA GLY A 242 -5.60 2.60 -3.87
C GLY A 242 -5.81 1.94 -5.23
N SER A 243 -7.07 1.87 -5.65
CA SER A 243 -7.42 1.19 -6.89
C SER A 243 -6.98 1.93 -8.16
N ILE A 244 -6.94 3.27 -8.12
CA ILE A 244 -6.42 4.09 -9.22
C ILE A 244 -4.92 3.85 -9.37
N ILE A 245 -4.18 3.91 -8.26
CA ILE A 245 -2.74 3.61 -8.26
C ILE A 245 -2.50 2.17 -8.70
N ALA A 246 -3.37 1.23 -8.31
CA ALA A 246 -3.23 -0.17 -8.69
C ALA A 246 -3.47 -0.46 -10.16
N ALA A 247 -4.39 0.29 -10.79
CA ALA A 247 -4.68 0.16 -12.21
C ALA A 247 -3.50 0.62 -13.07
N LEU A 248 -2.75 1.64 -12.63
CA LEU A 248 -1.77 2.33 -13.45
C LEU A 248 -0.67 1.39 -14.00
N PRO A 249 0.03 0.57 -13.19
CA PRO A 249 1.03 -0.37 -13.72
C PRO A 249 0.43 -1.43 -14.66
N ALA A 250 -0.74 -1.98 -14.32
CA ALA A 250 -1.38 -3.04 -15.11
C ALA A 250 -1.89 -2.53 -16.47
N VAL A 251 -2.51 -1.34 -16.49
CA VAL A 251 -2.96 -0.68 -17.72
C VAL A 251 -1.76 -0.31 -18.60
N MET A 252 -0.68 0.19 -18.00
CA MET A 252 0.55 0.47 -18.73
C MET A 252 1.16 -0.80 -19.34
N MET A 253 1.18 -1.91 -18.60
CA MET A 253 1.65 -3.19 -19.13
C MET A 253 0.79 -3.74 -20.26
N ALA A 254 -0.54 -3.55 -20.17
CA ALA A 254 -1.44 -3.91 -21.26
C ALA A 254 -1.22 -3.04 -22.50
N PHE A 255 -0.96 -1.75 -22.30
CA PHE A 255 -0.62 -0.82 -23.38
C PHE A 255 0.66 -1.23 -24.11
N ILE A 256 1.68 -1.62 -23.35
CA ILE A 256 2.96 -2.11 -23.89
C ILE A 256 2.78 -3.39 -24.72
N GLN A 257 1.94 -4.32 -24.25
CA GLN A 257 1.80 -5.65 -24.87
C GLN A 257 0.85 -5.67 -26.06
N PHE A 258 -0.21 -4.86 -26.04
CA PHE A 258 -1.36 -5.00 -26.92
C PHE A 258 -1.90 -3.67 -27.47
N GLY A 259 -1.22 -2.55 -27.19
CA GLY A 259 -1.64 -1.23 -27.62
C GLY A 259 -2.84 -0.64 -26.83
N GLY A 260 -3.35 0.49 -27.33
CA GLY A 260 -4.34 1.33 -26.64
C GLY A 260 -5.68 0.66 -26.38
N LEU A 261 -6.23 -0.08 -27.35
CA LEU A 261 -7.58 -0.62 -27.25
C LEU A 261 -7.73 -1.64 -26.12
N ARG A 262 -6.80 -2.61 -26.02
CA ARG A 262 -6.84 -3.60 -24.93
C ARG A 262 -6.46 -2.97 -23.58
N ALA A 263 -5.57 -1.97 -23.56
CA ALA A 263 -5.28 -1.22 -22.35
C ALA A 263 -6.52 -0.52 -21.78
N LEU A 264 -7.39 0.02 -22.64
CA LEU A 264 -8.67 0.60 -22.22
C LEU A 264 -9.63 -0.46 -21.66
N VAL A 265 -9.65 -1.67 -22.22
CA VAL A 265 -10.43 -2.79 -21.67
C VAL A 265 -9.92 -3.19 -20.29
N VAL A 266 -8.60 -3.24 -20.09
CA VAL A 266 -8.00 -3.46 -18.76
C VAL A 266 -8.41 -2.36 -17.80
N ALA A 267 -8.29 -1.09 -18.20
CA ALA A 267 -8.69 0.06 -17.38
C ALA A 267 -10.18 0.01 -17.01
N GLY A 268 -11.04 -0.35 -17.97
CA GLY A 268 -12.48 -0.52 -17.76
C GLY A 268 -12.78 -1.59 -16.71
N GLY A 269 -12.09 -2.74 -16.75
CA GLY A 269 -12.24 -3.77 -15.72
C GLY A 269 -11.85 -3.28 -14.33
N TYR A 270 -10.76 -2.53 -14.19
CA TYR A 270 -10.41 -1.90 -12.92
C TYR A 270 -11.51 -0.94 -12.45
N VAL A 271 -12.10 -0.13 -13.33
CA VAL A 271 -13.21 0.75 -12.95
C VAL A 271 -14.42 -0.04 -12.48
N VAL A 272 -14.82 -1.08 -13.21
CA VAL A 272 -15.99 -1.94 -12.86
C VAL A 272 -15.81 -2.62 -11.51
N VAL A 273 -14.60 -3.07 -11.17
CA VAL A 273 -14.34 -3.72 -9.88
C VAL A 273 -14.47 -2.74 -8.68
N ASN A 274 -14.37 -1.44 -8.93
CA ASN A 274 -14.38 -0.41 -7.88
C ASN A 274 -15.71 0.34 -7.72
N ILE A 275 -16.67 0.10 -8.61
CA ILE A 275 -18.04 0.63 -8.52
C ILE A 275 -18.90 -0.38 -7.74
#